data_AF-A0A7S1DVF8-F1
#
_entry.id   AF-A0A7S1DVF8-F1
#
_cell.length_a   1.000
_cell.length_b   1.000
_cell.length_c   1.000
_cell.angle_alpha   90.00
_cell.angle_beta   90.00
_cell.angle_gamma   90.00
#
_symmetry.space_group_name_H-M   'P 1'
#
loop_
_entity.id
_entity.type
_entity.pdbx_description
1 polymer ?
#
loop_
_entity_poly.entity_id
_entity_poly.type
_entity_poly.pdbx_seq_one_letter_code
_entity_poly.pdbx_strand_id
1 'polypeptide(L)'
;QLGELNNLASRNRLLIVEMLRAPGFDEIKRRSDELNTNLKRGNELIELYLATQLTADERALAERYVATRKAYIAEGLLPVSAALSTGGMSTAMQIYEEKTLPLATKTRELADELVKLQ
;
A
#
# COMPACT_ATOMS: atom_id res chain seq x y z
N GLN A 1 10.74 -0.89 12.30
CA GLN A 1 10.22 -1.41 11.01
C GLN A 1 8.84 -0.83 10.70
N LEU A 2 7.88 -0.92 11.62
CA LEU A 2 6.50 -0.45 11.41
C LEU A 2 6.39 1.04 11.04
N GLY A 3 7.16 1.93 11.67
CA GLY A 3 7.17 3.36 11.33
C GLY A 3 7.56 3.64 9.87
N GLU A 4 8.62 3.00 9.38
CA GLU A 4 9.05 3.12 7.98
C GLU A 4 7.99 2.53 7.03
N LEU A 5 7.39 1.39 7.40
CA LEU A 5 6.32 0.75 6.63
C LEU A 5 5.09 1.66 6.50
N ASN A 6 4.71 2.37 7.56
CA ASN A 6 3.62 3.35 7.56
C ASN A 6 3.94 4.58 6.69
N ASN A 7 5.19 5.04 6.71
CA ASN A 7 5.64 6.12 5.83
C ASN A 7 5.55 5.71 4.36
N LEU A 8 6.01 4.51 4.00
CA LEU A 8 5.91 3.98 2.64
C LEU A 8 4.45 3.81 2.20
N ALA A 9 3.57 3.29 3.07
CA ALA A 9 2.15 3.15 2.76
C ALA A 9 1.49 4.51 2.48
N SER A 10 1.81 5.52 3.28
CA SER A 10 1.31 6.89 3.11
C SER A 10 1.84 7.51 1.82
N ARG A 11 3.13 7.34 1.52
CA ARG A 11 3.75 7.81 0.27
C ARG A 11 3.11 7.14 -0.95
N ASN A 12 2.89 5.82 -0.90
CA ASN A 12 2.27 5.08 -2.00
C ASN A 12 0.86 5.58 -2.31
N ARG A 13 0.06 5.86 -1.27
CA ARG A 13 -1.28 6.43 -1.47
C ARG A 13 -1.21 7.83 -2.09
N LEU A 14 -0.25 8.65 -1.65
CA LEU A 14 -0.03 9.97 -2.24
C LEU A 14 0.37 9.88 -3.72
N LEU A 15 1.27 8.96 -4.08
CA LEU A 15 1.64 8.71 -5.48
C LEU A 15 0.42 8.39 -6.35
N ILE A 16 -0.47 7.52 -5.87
CA ILE A 16 -1.72 7.20 -6.57
C ILE A 16 -2.59 8.44 -6.77
N VAL A 17 -2.83 9.21 -5.71
CA VAL A 17 -3.64 10.44 -5.80
C VAL A 17 -3.02 11.46 -6.75
N GLU A 18 -1.69 11.61 -6.73
CA GLU A 18 -0.98 12.49 -7.66
C GLU A 18 -1.11 12.03 -9.12
N MET A 19 -1.10 10.71 -9.39
CA MET A 19 -1.34 10.18 -10.73
C MET A 19 -2.81 10.29 -11.17
N LEU A 20 -3.77 10.21 -10.25
CA LEU A 20 -5.20 10.43 -10.54
C LEU A 20 -5.53 11.89 -10.92
N ARG A 21 -4.59 12.83 -10.72
CA ARG A 21 -4.71 14.22 -11.19
C ARG A 21 -4.38 14.40 -12.68
N ALA A 22 -4.26 13.29 -13.42
CA ALA A 22 -3.94 13.26 -14.85
C ALA A 22 -2.63 13.99 -15.23
N PRO A 23 -1.48 13.67 -14.60
CA PRO A 23 -0.20 14.16 -15.10
C PRO A 23 0.16 13.46 -16.43
N GLY A 24 1.20 13.95 -17.12
CA GLY A 24 1.69 13.31 -18.34
C GLY A 24 2.25 11.90 -18.11
N PHE A 25 2.33 11.09 -19.17
CA PHE A 25 2.77 9.69 -19.09
C PHE A 25 4.16 9.50 -18.47
N ASP A 26 5.10 10.41 -18.70
CA ASP A 26 6.44 10.35 -18.09
C ASP A 26 6.38 10.43 -16.56
N GLU A 27 5.48 11.26 -16.04
CA GLU A 27 5.28 11.44 -14.61
C GLU A 27 4.51 10.26 -14.00
N ILE A 28 3.53 9.70 -14.72
CA ILE A 28 2.88 8.43 -14.35
C ILE A 28 3.92 7.32 -14.25
N LYS A 29 4.82 7.20 -15.23
CA LYS A 29 5.89 6.21 -15.23
C LYS A 29 6.82 6.41 -14.03
N ARG A 30 7.33 7.62 -13.81
CA ARG A 30 8.24 7.93 -12.69
C ARG A 30 7.62 7.56 -11.34
N ARG A 31 6.34 7.87 -11.14
CA ARG A 31 5.60 7.56 -9.91
C ARG A 31 5.30 6.07 -9.76
N SER A 32 5.07 5.38 -10.86
CA SER A 32 4.92 3.92 -10.88
C SER A 32 6.22 3.21 -10.50
N ASP A 33 7.36 3.70 -10.99
CA ASP A 33 8.69 3.19 -10.62
C ASP A 33 8.98 3.42 -9.12
N GLU A 34 8.62 4.61 -8.59
CA GLU A 34 8.72 4.92 -7.16
C GLU A 34 7.82 4.03 -6.31
N LEU A 35 6.55 3.83 -6.74
CA LEU A 35 5.62 2.90 -6.10
C LEU A 35 6.20 1.49 -6.01
N ASN A 36 6.72 0.95 -7.11
CA ASN A 36 7.33 -0.39 -7.14
C ASN A 36 8.53 -0.51 -6.18
N THR A 37 9.37 0.53 -6.13
CA THR A 37 10.51 0.59 -5.20
C THR A 37 10.04 0.55 -3.75
N ASN A 38 9.04 1.36 -3.40
CA ASN A 38 8.45 1.42 -2.06
C ASN A 38 7.77 0.09 -1.68
N LEU A 39 7.09 -0.58 -2.63
CA LEU A 39 6.45 -1.87 -2.40
C LEU A 39 7.48 -2.95 -2.08
N LYS A 40 8.59 -3.00 -2.83
CA LYS A 40 9.70 -3.92 -2.56
C LYS A 40 10.28 -3.69 -1.17
N ARG A 41 10.63 -2.45 -0.83
CA ARG A 41 11.15 -2.11 0.50
C ARG A 41 10.15 -2.45 1.61
N GLY A 42 8.87 -2.19 1.39
CA GLY A 42 7.82 -2.55 2.34
C GLY A 42 7.66 -4.06 2.55
N ASN A 43 7.95 -4.88 1.54
CA ASN A 43 7.98 -6.35 1.68
C ASN A 43 9.16 -6.80 2.54
N GLU A 44 10.34 -6.23 2.34
CA GLU A 44 11.51 -6.51 3.18
C GLU A 44 11.24 -6.12 4.65
N LEU A 45 10.63 -4.96 4.89
CA LEU A 45 10.32 -4.48 6.24
C LEU A 45 9.32 -5.36 6.98
N ILE A 46 8.29 -5.87 6.29
CA ILE A 46 7.29 -6.74 6.92
C ILE A 46 7.90 -8.12 7.24
N GLU A 47 8.76 -8.67 6.37
CA GLU A 47 9.50 -9.90 6.63
C GLU A 47 10.41 -9.75 7.86
N LEU A 48 11.15 -8.64 7.94
CA LEU A 48 11.99 -8.33 9.10
C LEU A 48 11.19 -8.16 10.40
N TYR A 49 9.99 -7.58 10.32
CA TYR A 49 9.11 -7.45 11.48
C TYR A 49 8.56 -8.81 11.92
N LEU A 50 8.11 -9.65 10.99
CA LEU A 50 7.58 -10.99 11.32
C LEU A 50 8.65 -11.94 11.88
N ALA A 51 9.93 -11.68 11.62
CA ALA A 51 11.06 -12.43 12.16
C ALA A 51 11.43 -12.04 13.61
N THR A 52 10.83 -10.99 14.18
CA THR A 52 11.05 -10.64 15.59
C THR A 52 10.26 -11.57 16.52
N GLN A 53 10.49 -11.44 17.82
CA GLN A 53 9.72 -12.18 18.81
C GLN A 53 8.38 -11.50 19.06
N LEU A 54 7.34 -12.01 18.39
CA LEU A 54 5.96 -11.57 18.55
C LEU A 54 5.25 -12.39 19.64
N THR A 55 4.41 -11.73 20.44
CA THR A 55 3.43 -12.41 21.30
C THR A 55 2.35 -13.11 20.45
N ALA A 56 1.51 -13.94 21.06
CA ALA A 56 0.41 -14.59 20.35
C ALA A 56 -0.58 -13.57 19.75
N ASP A 57 -0.94 -12.55 20.54
CA ASP A 57 -1.87 -11.49 20.11
C ASP A 57 -1.26 -10.63 19.00
N GLU A 58 0.00 -10.24 19.15
CA GLU A 58 0.73 -9.49 18.13
C GLU A 58 0.87 -10.28 16.83
N ARG A 59 1.15 -11.59 16.91
CA ARG A 59 1.24 -12.47 15.75
C ARG A 59 -0.09 -12.55 15.00
N ALA A 60 -1.19 -12.79 15.70
CA ALA A 60 -2.52 -12.87 15.10
C ALA A 60 -2.89 -11.55 14.39
N LEU A 61 -2.53 -10.41 14.98
CA LEU A 61 -2.74 -9.11 14.38
C LEU A 61 -1.84 -8.87 13.16
N ALA A 62 -0.57 -9.28 13.25
CA ALA A 62 0.39 -9.15 12.16
C ALA A 62 -0.03 -9.96 10.92
N GLU A 63 -0.58 -11.17 11.11
CA GLU A 63 -1.12 -11.98 10.02
C GLU A 63 -2.30 -11.30 9.31
N ARG A 64 -3.23 -10.71 10.08
CA ARG A 64 -4.35 -9.93 9.52
C ARG A 64 -3.87 -8.70 8.75
N TYR A 65 -2.87 -8.00 9.29
CA TYR A 65 -2.23 -6.86 8.64
C TYR A 65 -1.58 -7.28 7.32
N VAL A 66 -0.77 -8.34 7.31
CA VAL A 66 -0.10 -8.87 6.12
C VAL A 66 -1.11 -9.24 5.03
N ALA A 67 -2.17 -9.97 5.39
CA ALA A 67 -3.21 -10.36 4.45
C ALA A 67 -3.92 -9.14 3.85
N THR A 68 -4.28 -8.16 4.69
CA THR A 68 -4.94 -6.94 4.22
C THR A 68 -4.03 -6.07 3.36
N ARG A 69 -2.76 -5.92 3.75
CA ARG A 69 -1.75 -5.20 2.96
C ARG A 69 -1.54 -5.85 1.60
N LYS A 70 -1.50 -7.18 1.53
CA LYS A 70 -1.39 -7.93 0.26
C LYS A 70 -2.57 -7.62 -0.66
N ALA A 71 -3.80 -7.66 -0.14
CA ALA A 71 -5.00 -7.28 -0.89
C ALA A 71 -4.94 -5.81 -1.34
N TYR A 72 -4.57 -4.89 -0.45
CA TYR A 72 -4.42 -3.47 -0.78
C TYR A 72 -3.48 -3.21 -1.96
N ILE A 73 -2.37 -3.94 -2.01
CA ILE A 73 -1.39 -3.84 -3.10
C ILE A 73 -1.94 -4.46 -4.39
N ALA A 74 -2.42 -5.70 -4.32
CA ALA A 74 -2.80 -6.50 -5.49
C ALA A 74 -4.13 -6.07 -6.12
N GLU A 75 -5.08 -5.59 -5.31
CA GLU A 75 -6.42 -5.20 -5.77
C GLU A 75 -6.60 -3.67 -5.87
N GLY A 76 -5.72 -2.90 -5.23
CA GLY A 76 -5.80 -1.43 -5.20
C GLY A 76 -4.65 -0.75 -5.94
N LEU A 77 -3.47 -0.71 -5.31
CA LEU A 77 -2.35 0.11 -5.79
C LEU A 77 -1.85 -0.26 -7.19
N LEU A 78 -1.58 -1.55 -7.44
CA LEU A 78 -1.03 -2.00 -8.71
C LEU A 78 -2.04 -1.85 -9.86
N PRO A 79 -3.32 -2.26 -9.71
CA PRO A 79 -4.29 -2.10 -10.79
C PRO A 79 -4.59 -0.63 -11.13
N VAL A 80 -4.62 0.28 -10.15
CA VAL A 80 -4.77 1.73 -10.42
C VAL A 80 -3.58 2.25 -11.24
N SER A 81 -2.35 1.92 -10.82
CA SER A 81 -1.13 2.31 -11.53
C SER A 81 -1.10 1.78 -12.98
N ALA A 82 -1.47 0.51 -13.16
CA ALA A 82 -1.54 -0.12 -14.47
C ALA A 82 -2.58 0.54 -15.40
N ALA A 83 -3.79 0.83 -14.89
CA ALA A 83 -4.82 1.50 -15.66
C ALA A 83 -4.39 2.91 -16.11
N LEU A 84 -3.75 3.68 -15.22
CA LEU A 84 -3.25 5.02 -15.54
C LEU A 84 -2.14 4.98 -16.60
N SER A 85 -1.27 3.96 -16.56
CA SER A 85 -0.17 3.79 -17.53
C SER A 85 -0.65 3.57 -18.97
N THR A 86 -1.90 3.12 -19.15
CA THR A 86 -2.52 2.92 -20.47
C THR A 86 -3.60 3.96 -20.79
N GLY A 87 -3.68 5.06 -20.02
CA GLY A 87 -4.66 6.13 -20.23
C GLY A 87 -6.07 5.83 -19.69
N GLY A 88 -6.25 4.75 -18.94
CA GLY A 88 -7.53 4.30 -18.38
C GLY A 88 -7.94 5.04 -17.10
N MET A 89 -8.16 6.35 -17.18
CA MET A 89 -8.48 7.18 -16.00
C MET A 89 -9.80 6.77 -15.32
N SER A 90 -10.86 6.47 -16.07
CA SER A 90 -12.14 6.04 -15.51
C SER A 90 -12.02 4.74 -14.72
N THR A 91 -11.33 3.75 -15.28
CA THR A 91 -11.03 2.47 -14.63
C THR A 91 -10.17 2.67 -13.38
N ALA A 92 -9.16 3.54 -13.46
CA ALA A 92 -8.30 3.87 -12.33
C ALA A 92 -9.09 4.49 -11.15
N MET A 93 -9.99 5.44 -11.43
CA MET A 93 -10.86 6.06 -10.42
C MET A 93 -11.81 5.03 -9.80
N GLN A 94 -12.43 4.16 -10.60
CA GLN A 94 -13.33 3.12 -10.09
C GLN A 94 -12.59 2.17 -9.12
N ILE A 95 -11.42 1.66 -9.51
CA ILE A 95 -10.61 0.80 -8.64
C ILE A 95 -10.17 1.56 -7.38
N TYR A 96 -9.84 2.84 -7.52
CA TYR A 96 -9.45 3.67 -6.38
C TYR A 96 -10.58 3.75 -5.34
N GLU A 97 -11.80 4.02 -5.78
CA GLU A 97 -12.97 4.18 -4.91
C GLU A 97 -13.43 2.84 -4.32
N GLU A 98 -13.56 1.80 -5.14
CA GLU A 98 -14.15 0.52 -4.73
C GLU A 98 -13.18 -0.38 -3.96
N LYS A 99 -11.88 -0.28 -4.24
CA LYS A 99 -10.86 -1.19 -3.69
C LYS A 99 -9.80 -0.46 -2.88
N THR A 100 -9.16 0.55 -3.46
CA THR A 100 -7.98 1.18 -2.86
C THR A 100 -8.35 1.90 -1.57
N LEU A 101 -9.42 2.69 -1.54
CA LEU A 101 -9.86 3.43 -0.36
C LEU A 101 -10.26 2.52 0.82
N PRO A 102 -11.16 1.52 0.66
CA PRO A 102 -11.52 0.63 1.75
C PRO A 102 -10.32 -0.18 2.29
N LEU A 103 -9.49 -0.72 1.38
CA LEU A 103 -8.32 -1.52 1.77
C LEU A 103 -7.24 -0.68 2.45
N ALA A 104 -7.05 0.58 2.03
CA ALA A 104 -6.13 1.51 2.68
C ALA A 104 -6.56 1.79 4.13
N THR A 105 -7.85 2.07 4.35
CA THR A 105 -8.40 2.32 5.68
C THR A 105 -8.19 1.13 6.60
N LYS A 106 -8.58 -0.08 6.14
CA LYS A 106 -8.41 -1.31 6.93
C LYS A 106 -6.93 -1.64 7.21
N THR A 107 -6.05 -1.41 6.23
CA THR A 107 -4.60 -1.61 6.41
C THR A 107 -4.04 -0.66 7.45
N ARG A 108 -4.46 0.61 7.45
CA ARG A 108 -4.04 1.62 8.43
C ARG A 108 -4.51 1.27 9.84
N GLU A 109 -5.78 0.89 10.01
CA GLU A 109 -6.33 0.52 11.31
C GLU A 109 -5.55 -0.63 11.95
N LEU A 110 -5.25 -1.68 11.18
CA LEU A 110 -4.42 -2.79 11.64
C LEU A 110 -2.98 -2.38 11.95
N ALA A 111 -2.40 -1.45 11.17
CA ALA A 111 -1.08 -0.91 11.46
C ALA A 111 -1.06 -0.11 12.78
N ASP A 112 -2.09 0.69 13.03
CA ASP A 112 -2.23 1.47 14.25
C ASP A 112 -2.42 0.56 15.47
N GLU A 113 -3.15 -0.54 15.34
CA GLU A 113 -3.24 -1.58 16.37
C GLU A 113 -1.88 -2.23 16.64
N LEU A 114 -1.10 -2.57 15.60
CA LEU A 114 0.24 -3.17 15.77
C LEU A 114 1.20 -2.22 16.49
N VAL A 115 1.19 -0.94 16.13
CA VAL A 115 2.03 0.08 16.76
C VAL A 115 1.71 0.24 18.25
N LYS A 116 0.46 0.03 18.68
CA LYS A 116 0.07 0.10 20.10
C LYS A 116 0.56 -1.09 20.93
N LEU A 117 0.93 -2.20 20.29
CA LEU A 117 1.45 -3.39 20.96
C LEU A 117 2.98 -3.39 21.09
N GLN A 118 3.67 -2.42 20.47
CA GLN A 118 5.12 -2.21 20.57
C GLN A 118 5.47 -1.18 21.64
#